data_AF-A0A1F9QM41-F1
#
_entry.id   AF-A0A1F9QM41-F1
#
_cell.length_a   1.000
_cell.length_b   1.000
_cell.length_c   1.000
_cell.angle_alpha   90.00
_cell.angle_beta   90.00
_cell.angle_gamma   90.00
#
_symmetry.space_group_name_H-M   'P 1'
#
loop_
_entity.id
_entity.type
_entity.pdbx_description
1 polymer ?
#
loop_
_entity_poly.entity_id
_entity_poly.type
_entity_poly.pdbx_seq_one_letter_code
_entity_poly.pdbx_strand_id
1 'polypeptide(L)'
;MRTITAVIFFTFLAPLLPLTAAAAPGESAAAVQLLGSSGQAAPAPEPAAPKAVKAARPAAPEDWQALCAPPAPSEEIIYQSDFRWDYTLPEMLARFEEVYASPKRLDKRAYWDQAAGSLVLPPSYEGAPVKIGQPLVQALRRHIERALELGYADAVFFPDMGHSHLLVPDALWEKKYDKYPASEYSRMYEDMLGDPAIQIFYHTAEQLKILQDKQPINDAQLLFRRANRNIAGFIKPDAELFVYQNPESDANTVHEVPGYRWWGAGFNFSAQKDGCFTYVRKGRTYRFDISLHDLPMKPGSGEDWQ
;
A
#
# COMPACT_ATOMS: atom_id res chain seq x y z
N MET A 1 2.88 58.63 20.32
CA MET A 1 2.95 57.81 21.56
C MET A 1 2.88 56.36 21.16
N ARG A 2 4.00 55.63 21.25
CA ARG A 2 4.09 54.19 20.93
C ARG A 2 4.28 53.44 22.24
N THR A 3 3.29 52.65 22.61
CA THR A 3 3.29 51.82 23.81
C THR A 3 4.06 50.53 23.48
N ILE A 4 5.18 50.32 24.17
CA ILE A 4 5.98 49.09 24.09
C ILE A 4 5.46 48.17 25.20
N THR A 5 4.84 47.06 24.84
CA THR A 5 4.41 46.02 25.77
C THR A 5 5.59 45.07 25.99
N ALA A 6 6.14 45.07 27.20
CA ALA A 6 7.19 44.14 27.61
C ALA A 6 6.58 42.75 27.88
N VAL A 7 7.15 41.72 27.25
CA VAL A 7 6.83 40.31 27.53
C VAL A 7 7.78 39.82 28.61
N ILE A 8 7.21 39.43 29.75
CA ILE A 8 7.92 38.83 30.88
C ILE A 8 8.06 37.33 30.61
N PHE A 9 9.30 36.85 30.47
CA PHE A 9 9.61 35.41 30.47
C PHE A 9 9.70 34.92 31.92
N PHE A 10 8.83 33.99 32.30
CA PHE A 10 8.98 33.20 33.53
C PHE A 10 9.88 32.00 33.25
N THR A 11 11.11 32.04 33.77
CA THR A 11 12.01 30.89 33.82
C THR A 11 11.61 30.01 35.01
N PHE A 12 11.02 28.84 34.74
CA PHE A 12 10.87 27.80 35.74
C PHE A 12 12.20 27.06 35.89
N LEU A 13 12.91 27.29 36.99
CA LEU A 13 13.97 26.40 37.47
C LEU A 13 13.29 25.16 38.09
N ALA A 14 13.45 24.00 37.47
CA ALA A 14 13.15 22.71 38.09
C ALA A 14 14.35 22.27 38.96
N PRO A 15 14.12 21.67 40.15
CA PRO A 15 15.19 21.14 40.98
C PRO A 15 15.77 19.85 40.37
N LEU A 16 17.09 19.82 40.25
CA LEU A 16 17.89 18.62 39.97
C LEU A 16 17.74 17.62 41.12
N LEU A 17 17.05 16.51 40.88
CA LEU A 17 17.10 15.32 41.71
C LEU A 17 18.31 14.46 41.32
N PRO A 18 19.00 13.81 42.28
CA PRO A 18 20.10 12.92 41.97
C PRO A 18 19.59 11.63 41.32
N LEU A 19 20.09 11.32 40.11
CA LEU A 19 19.94 10.01 39.50
C LEU A 19 20.66 8.96 40.34
N THR A 20 19.91 8.04 40.92
CA THR A 20 20.42 6.76 41.40
C THR A 20 20.75 5.89 40.19
N ALA A 21 21.97 5.35 40.18
CA ALA A 21 22.45 4.44 39.15
C ALA A 21 21.63 3.14 39.16
N ALA A 22 20.80 2.95 38.14
CA ALA A 22 20.18 1.68 37.83
C ALA A 22 21.12 0.86 36.91
N ALA A 23 21.19 -0.43 37.21
CA ALA A 23 22.08 -1.40 36.60
C ALA A 23 21.92 -1.52 35.08
N ALA A 24 23.02 -1.85 34.42
CA ALA A 24 23.13 -2.05 32.98
C ALA A 24 22.11 -3.10 32.47
N PRO A 25 21.49 -2.89 31.29
CA PRO A 25 20.80 -3.95 30.59
C PRO A 25 21.83 -4.96 30.09
N GLY A 26 21.69 -6.21 30.51
CA GLY A 26 22.43 -7.33 29.96
C GLY A 26 22.13 -7.46 28.46
N GLU A 27 23.20 -7.61 27.69
CA GLU A 27 23.17 -7.97 26.28
C GLU A 27 22.42 -9.29 26.11
N SER A 28 21.19 -9.24 25.58
CA SER A 28 20.56 -10.41 24.98
C SER A 28 21.04 -10.50 23.54
N ALA A 29 22.21 -11.09 23.36
CA ALA A 29 22.58 -11.69 22.09
C ALA A 29 21.67 -12.92 21.90
N ALA A 30 20.60 -12.78 21.12
CA ALA A 30 19.89 -13.92 20.55
C ALA A 30 20.83 -14.57 19.53
N ALA A 31 21.66 -15.49 20.04
CA ALA A 31 22.45 -16.38 19.24
C ALA A 31 21.53 -17.25 18.38
N VAL A 32 21.82 -17.24 17.08
CA VAL A 32 21.43 -18.25 16.10
C VAL A 32 21.70 -19.64 16.71
N GLN A 33 20.64 -20.32 17.14
CA GLN A 33 20.67 -21.76 17.38
C GLN A 33 20.01 -22.45 16.17
N LEU A 34 20.86 -22.72 15.17
CA LEU A 34 20.60 -23.76 14.18
C LEU A 34 20.55 -25.09 14.93
N LEU A 35 19.35 -25.54 15.25
CA LEU A 35 19.10 -26.90 15.71
C LEU A 35 19.46 -27.86 14.57
N GLY A 36 20.64 -28.45 14.68
CA GLY A 36 20.91 -29.76 14.12
C GLY A 36 20.04 -30.79 14.86
N SER A 37 18.92 -31.16 14.27
CA SER A 37 18.28 -32.44 14.50
C SER A 37 18.11 -33.14 13.15
N SER A 38 18.87 -34.22 13.00
CA SER A 38 18.83 -35.13 11.87
C SER A 38 17.50 -35.90 11.84
N GLY A 39 16.46 -35.23 11.39
CA GLY A 39 15.35 -35.86 10.69
C GLY A 39 15.36 -35.31 9.28
N GLN A 40 15.69 -36.13 8.28
CA GLN A 40 15.52 -35.78 6.88
C GLN A 40 14.01 -35.58 6.62
N ALA A 41 13.51 -34.38 6.90
CA ALA A 41 12.33 -33.87 6.24
C ALA A 41 12.69 -33.78 4.75
N ALA A 42 11.87 -34.40 3.91
CA ALA A 42 12.01 -34.26 2.47
C ALA A 42 12.11 -32.76 2.15
N PRO A 43 13.03 -32.35 1.24
CA PRO A 43 13.09 -30.96 0.82
C PRO A 43 11.69 -30.51 0.42
N ALA A 44 11.27 -29.36 0.94
CA ALA A 44 10.03 -28.73 0.51
C ALA A 44 10.04 -28.73 -1.03
N PRO A 45 8.96 -29.17 -1.69
CA PRO A 45 8.92 -29.24 -3.14
C PRO A 45 9.31 -27.86 -3.68
N GLU A 46 10.37 -27.85 -4.49
CA GLU A 46 10.84 -26.66 -5.17
C GLU A 46 9.62 -26.03 -5.87
N PRO A 47 9.26 -24.77 -5.58
CA PRO A 47 8.07 -24.16 -6.15
C PRO A 47 8.20 -24.27 -7.66
N ALA A 48 7.22 -24.95 -8.28
CA ALA A 48 7.23 -25.20 -9.71
C ALA A 48 7.48 -23.87 -10.43
N ALA A 49 8.49 -23.85 -11.31
CA ALA A 49 8.82 -22.67 -12.09
C ALA A 49 7.53 -22.12 -12.73
N PRO A 50 7.19 -20.85 -12.50
CA PRO A 50 5.95 -20.28 -12.99
C PRO A 50 5.89 -20.46 -14.51
N LYS A 51 4.82 -21.10 -14.99
CA LYS A 51 4.59 -21.24 -16.43
C LYS A 51 4.53 -19.84 -17.03
N ALA A 52 5.38 -19.57 -18.02
CA ALA A 52 5.39 -18.30 -18.74
C ALA A 52 3.99 -18.05 -19.33
N VAL A 53 3.26 -17.10 -18.74
CA VAL A 53 1.95 -16.69 -19.27
C VAL A 53 2.20 -15.69 -20.39
N LYS A 54 1.49 -15.89 -21.50
CA LYS A 54 1.56 -15.05 -22.69
C LYS A 54 1.37 -13.59 -22.27
N ALA A 55 2.35 -12.72 -22.59
CA ALA A 55 2.31 -11.31 -22.23
C ALA A 55 0.95 -10.70 -22.59
N ALA A 56 0.34 -9.99 -21.62
CA ALA A 56 -0.92 -9.31 -21.82
C ALA A 56 -0.78 -8.33 -23.00
N ARG A 57 -1.80 -8.31 -23.87
CA ARG A 57 -1.85 -7.40 -25.02
C ARG A 57 -1.78 -5.96 -24.48
N PRO A 58 -0.92 -5.09 -25.02
CA PRO A 58 -0.85 -3.71 -24.55
C PRO A 58 -2.23 -3.08 -24.73
N ALA A 59 -2.76 -2.51 -23.65
CA ALA A 59 -4.03 -1.79 -23.71
C ALA A 59 -3.88 -0.58 -24.62
N ALA A 60 -4.99 -0.15 -25.23
CA ALA A 60 -5.04 1.11 -25.95
C ALA A 60 -4.63 2.27 -25.03
N PRO A 61 -4.01 3.34 -25.58
CA PRO A 61 -3.77 4.56 -24.83
C PRO A 61 -5.10 5.07 -24.26
N GLU A 62 -5.14 5.33 -22.96
CA GLU A 62 -6.30 5.94 -22.32
C GLU A 62 -6.29 7.44 -22.58
N ASP A 63 -7.45 8.01 -22.92
CA ASP A 63 -7.63 9.47 -22.95
C ASP A 63 -7.77 9.99 -21.52
N TRP A 64 -6.65 10.08 -20.80
CA TRP A 64 -6.64 10.56 -19.42
C TRP A 64 -7.13 11.99 -19.27
N GLN A 65 -7.01 12.81 -20.31
CA GLN A 65 -7.54 14.17 -20.28
C GLN A 65 -9.07 14.17 -20.11
N ALA A 66 -9.76 13.23 -20.77
CA ALA A 66 -11.21 13.07 -20.64
C ALA A 66 -11.61 12.28 -19.37
N LEU A 67 -10.82 11.28 -18.97
CA LEU A 67 -11.21 10.34 -17.91
C LEU A 67 -10.81 10.78 -16.50
N CYS A 68 -9.79 11.63 -16.37
CA CYS A 68 -9.13 11.93 -15.10
C CYS A 68 -9.31 13.41 -14.71
N ALA A 69 -10.54 13.91 -14.69
CA ALA A 69 -10.80 15.29 -14.27
C ALA A 69 -10.35 15.54 -12.81
N PRO A 70 -9.91 16.78 -12.46
CA PRO A 70 -9.60 17.16 -11.09
C PRO A 70 -10.72 16.81 -10.10
N PRO A 71 -10.40 16.42 -8.84
CA PRO A 71 -11.42 16.17 -7.83
C PRO A 71 -12.31 17.40 -7.62
N ALA A 72 -13.63 17.20 -7.63
CA ALA A 72 -14.57 18.29 -7.37
C ALA A 72 -14.76 18.48 -5.86
N PRO A 73 -14.98 19.71 -5.35
CA PRO A 73 -15.27 19.94 -3.92
C PRO A 73 -16.52 19.22 -3.41
N SER A 74 -17.45 18.87 -4.31
CA SER A 74 -18.69 18.13 -4.01
C SER A 74 -18.55 16.62 -4.17
N GLU A 75 -17.37 16.11 -4.48
CA GLU A 75 -17.14 14.67 -4.65
C GLU A 75 -17.29 13.97 -3.30
N GLU A 76 -18.13 12.92 -3.26
CA GLU A 76 -18.25 12.11 -2.06
C GLU A 76 -16.98 11.27 -1.87
N ILE A 77 -16.53 11.14 -0.63
CA ILE A 77 -15.26 10.49 -0.30
C ILE A 77 -15.52 9.11 0.31
N ILE A 78 -14.69 8.14 -0.04
CA ILE A 78 -14.57 6.86 0.66
C ILE A 78 -13.86 7.11 1.99
N TYR A 79 -14.53 6.84 3.09
CA TYR A 79 -13.98 7.00 4.44
C TYR A 79 -13.53 5.66 4.99
N GLN A 80 -12.67 5.68 6.02
CA GLN A 80 -12.32 4.45 6.72
C GLN A 80 -13.59 3.76 7.27
N SER A 81 -14.55 4.53 7.82
CA SER A 81 -15.84 4.05 8.34
C SER A 81 -16.75 3.33 7.33
N ASP A 82 -16.40 3.35 6.03
CA ASP A 82 -17.12 2.58 5.01
C ASP A 82 -16.72 1.09 5.01
N PHE A 83 -15.66 0.75 5.74
CA PHE A 83 -15.14 -0.60 5.87
C PHE A 83 -15.27 -1.11 7.32
N ARG A 84 -14.85 -2.36 7.58
CA ARG A 84 -14.66 -2.94 8.92
C ARG A 84 -13.70 -4.11 8.86
N TRP A 85 -13.13 -4.48 9.99
CA TRP A 85 -12.36 -5.72 10.11
C TRP A 85 -13.27 -6.96 10.10
N ASP A 86 -12.64 -8.12 9.92
CA ASP A 86 -13.25 -9.44 9.97
C ASP A 86 -14.43 -9.63 9.01
N TYR A 87 -14.29 -9.19 7.77
CA TYR A 87 -15.23 -9.60 6.72
C TYR A 87 -15.13 -11.11 6.48
N THR A 88 -16.25 -11.80 6.38
CA THR A 88 -16.27 -13.06 5.62
C THR A 88 -16.07 -12.75 4.13
N LEU A 89 -15.59 -13.71 3.34
CA LEU A 89 -15.40 -13.49 1.90
C LEU A 89 -16.68 -13.00 1.18
N PRO A 90 -17.88 -13.58 1.40
CA PRO A 90 -19.10 -13.07 0.79
C PRO A 90 -19.43 -11.62 1.20
N GLU A 91 -19.22 -11.25 2.46
CA GLU A 91 -19.46 -9.88 2.93
C GLU A 91 -18.47 -8.88 2.30
N MET A 92 -17.20 -9.26 2.19
CA MET A 92 -16.16 -8.43 1.56
C MET A 92 -16.51 -8.15 0.10
N LEU A 93 -16.97 -9.18 -0.63
CA LEU A 93 -17.39 -9.03 -2.03
C LEU A 93 -18.66 -8.20 -2.18
N ALA A 94 -19.63 -8.37 -1.29
CA ALA A 94 -20.82 -7.52 -1.27
C ALA A 94 -20.45 -6.05 -1.01
N ARG A 95 -19.53 -5.79 -0.07
CA ARG A 95 -19.03 -4.44 0.22
C ARG A 95 -18.28 -3.85 -0.98
N PHE A 96 -17.48 -4.65 -1.69
CA PHE A 96 -16.81 -4.22 -2.92
C PHE A 96 -17.81 -3.74 -3.96
N GLU A 97 -18.87 -4.51 -4.25
CA GLU A 97 -19.88 -4.13 -5.24
C GLU A 97 -20.63 -2.85 -4.83
N GLU A 98 -20.94 -2.69 -3.54
CA GLU A 98 -21.54 -1.47 -2.99
C GLU A 98 -20.64 -0.25 -3.24
N VAL A 99 -19.36 -0.32 -2.85
CA VAL A 99 -18.41 0.79 -3.00
C VAL A 99 -18.14 1.09 -4.47
N TYR A 100 -17.97 0.07 -5.31
CA TYR A 100 -17.76 0.24 -6.75
C TYR A 100 -18.90 0.98 -7.44
N ALA A 101 -20.15 0.68 -7.05
CA ALA A 101 -21.35 1.29 -7.61
C ALA A 101 -21.64 2.68 -7.03
N SER A 102 -21.09 3.00 -5.86
CA SER A 102 -21.30 4.26 -5.15
C SER A 102 -20.72 5.47 -5.91
N PRO A 103 -21.20 6.70 -5.61
CA PRO A 103 -20.58 7.92 -6.11
C PRO A 103 -19.27 8.27 -5.38
N LYS A 104 -18.92 7.55 -4.30
CA LYS A 104 -17.76 7.84 -3.48
C LYS A 104 -16.47 7.51 -4.21
N ARG A 105 -15.45 8.35 -4.05
CA ARG A 105 -14.12 8.17 -4.65
C ARG A 105 -13.02 8.35 -3.60
N LEU A 106 -11.79 7.98 -3.96
CA LEU A 106 -10.65 8.23 -3.09
C LEU A 106 -10.41 9.72 -2.91
N ASP A 107 -10.19 10.15 -1.66
CA ASP A 107 -9.78 11.53 -1.39
C ASP A 107 -8.49 11.84 -2.14
N LYS A 108 -8.40 13.05 -2.69
CA LYS A 108 -7.22 13.55 -3.40
C LYS A 108 -6.67 12.55 -4.44
N ARG A 109 -7.57 11.90 -5.17
CA ARG A 109 -7.22 10.98 -6.25
C ARG A 109 -6.42 11.65 -7.37
N ALA A 110 -5.70 10.82 -8.13
CA ALA A 110 -4.98 11.22 -9.32
C ALA A 110 -5.91 11.92 -10.33
N TYR A 111 -5.37 12.94 -10.98
CA TYR A 111 -6.05 13.66 -12.05
C TYR A 111 -5.07 14.14 -13.12
N TRP A 112 -5.60 14.48 -14.30
CA TRP A 112 -4.86 15.11 -15.38
C TRP A 112 -4.75 16.62 -15.12
N ASP A 113 -3.52 17.09 -14.92
CA ASP A 113 -3.24 18.51 -14.83
C ASP A 113 -2.96 19.08 -16.22
N GLN A 114 -3.84 19.95 -16.70
CA GLN A 114 -3.74 20.54 -18.04
C GLN A 114 -2.54 21.49 -18.19
N ALA A 115 -2.11 22.17 -17.12
CA ALA A 115 -0.97 23.07 -17.16
C ALA A 115 0.36 22.29 -17.18
N ALA A 116 0.43 21.19 -16.42
CA ALA A 116 1.59 20.30 -16.41
C ALA A 116 1.64 19.35 -17.60
N GLY A 117 0.50 19.10 -18.26
CA GLY A 117 0.39 18.14 -19.36
C GLY A 117 0.67 16.70 -18.90
N SER A 118 0.30 16.36 -17.66
CA SER A 118 0.61 15.07 -17.04
C SER A 118 -0.44 14.65 -16.01
N LEU A 119 -0.48 13.36 -15.68
CA LEU A 119 -1.17 12.88 -14.48
C LEU A 119 -0.39 13.31 -13.23
N VAL A 120 -1.13 13.76 -12.22
CA VAL A 120 -0.56 14.16 -10.93
C VAL A 120 -1.36 13.57 -9.77
N LEU A 121 -0.66 13.32 -8.67
CA LEU A 121 -1.19 12.96 -7.37
C LEU A 121 -1.02 14.15 -6.41
N PRO A 122 -2.10 14.70 -5.82
CA PRO A 122 -1.97 15.68 -4.74
C PRO A 122 -1.14 15.12 -3.57
N PRO A 123 -0.18 15.88 -3.02
CA PRO A 123 0.66 15.41 -1.93
C PRO A 123 -0.08 15.43 -0.59
N SER A 124 0.37 14.61 0.37
CA SER A 124 -0.08 14.61 1.79
C SER A 124 0.61 15.63 2.67
N TYR A 125 1.52 16.40 2.09
CA TYR A 125 2.37 17.40 2.73
C TYR A 125 2.28 18.71 1.94
N GLU A 126 2.84 19.77 2.52
CA GLU A 126 3.04 21.02 1.79
C GLU A 126 4.07 20.80 0.68
N GLY A 127 3.62 20.77 -0.56
CA GLY A 127 4.48 20.46 -1.70
C GLY A 127 3.76 20.55 -3.03
N ALA A 128 4.52 20.36 -4.10
CA ALA A 128 3.94 20.24 -5.44
C ALA A 128 3.24 18.88 -5.61
N PRO A 129 2.22 18.78 -6.48
CA PRO A 129 1.70 17.48 -6.92
C PRO A 129 2.80 16.57 -7.46
N VAL A 130 2.71 15.28 -7.13
CA VAL A 130 3.62 14.24 -7.62
C VAL A 130 3.16 13.80 -9.00
N LYS A 131 3.99 14.01 -10.02
CA LYS A 131 3.73 13.49 -11.38
C LYS A 131 3.84 11.98 -11.42
N ILE A 132 2.90 11.33 -12.11
CA ILE A 132 2.97 9.89 -12.40
C ILE A 132 2.94 9.64 -13.90
N GLY A 133 3.69 8.63 -14.31
CA GLY A 133 3.82 8.24 -15.71
C GLY A 133 2.98 7.01 -16.07
N GLN A 134 2.88 6.79 -17.38
CA GLN A 134 2.31 5.57 -17.96
C GLN A 134 2.92 4.27 -17.44
N PRO A 135 4.24 4.16 -17.17
CA PRO A 135 4.81 2.93 -16.61
C PRO A 135 4.17 2.50 -15.29
N LEU A 136 3.90 3.45 -14.37
CA LEU A 136 3.23 3.15 -13.10
C LEU A 136 1.82 2.62 -13.32
N VAL A 137 1.02 3.32 -14.14
CA VAL A 137 -0.38 2.93 -14.43
C VAL A 137 -0.44 1.55 -15.07
N GLN A 138 0.49 1.26 -16.00
CA GLN A 138 0.58 -0.05 -16.64
C GLN A 138 0.99 -1.15 -15.66
N ALA A 139 1.98 -0.89 -14.79
CA ALA A 139 2.38 -1.84 -13.75
C ALA A 139 1.21 -2.14 -12.81
N LEU A 140 0.48 -1.11 -12.36
CA LEU A 140 -0.69 -1.28 -11.50
C LEU A 140 -1.80 -2.11 -12.15
N ARG A 141 -2.16 -1.79 -13.40
CA ARG A 141 -3.10 -2.61 -14.17
C ARG A 141 -2.63 -4.06 -14.22
N ARG A 142 -1.37 -4.30 -14.58
CA ARG A 142 -0.80 -5.65 -14.68
C ARG A 142 -0.87 -6.38 -13.34
N HIS A 143 -0.49 -5.73 -12.25
CA HIS A 143 -0.54 -6.31 -10.91
C HIS A 143 -1.96 -6.67 -10.51
N ILE A 144 -2.93 -5.77 -10.70
CA ILE A 144 -4.35 -5.99 -10.40
C ILE A 144 -4.87 -7.19 -11.19
N GLU A 145 -4.70 -7.19 -12.52
CA GLU A 145 -5.21 -8.25 -13.38
C GLU A 145 -4.57 -9.61 -13.03
N ARG A 146 -3.26 -9.62 -12.74
CA ARG A 146 -2.53 -10.82 -12.38
C ARG A 146 -2.94 -11.36 -11.01
N ALA A 147 -3.12 -10.49 -10.02
CA ALA A 147 -3.57 -10.90 -8.68
C ALA A 147 -4.98 -11.50 -8.73
N LEU A 148 -5.88 -10.92 -9.53
CA LEU A 148 -7.24 -11.43 -9.74
C LEU A 148 -7.25 -12.75 -10.53
N GLU A 149 -6.37 -12.91 -11.53
CA GLU A 149 -6.22 -14.14 -12.31
C GLU A 149 -5.71 -15.30 -11.44
N LEU A 150 -4.73 -15.03 -10.59
CA LEU A 150 -4.10 -16.01 -9.70
C LEU A 150 -4.92 -16.31 -8.43
N GLY A 151 -5.98 -15.52 -8.17
CA GLY A 151 -6.79 -15.63 -6.95
C GLY A 151 -6.12 -15.05 -5.69
N TYR A 152 -5.03 -14.29 -5.85
CA TYR A 152 -4.38 -13.57 -4.76
C TYR A 152 -5.23 -12.40 -4.25
N ALA A 153 -6.06 -11.83 -5.12
CA ALA A 153 -7.09 -10.86 -4.79
C ALA A 153 -8.45 -11.29 -5.36
N ASP A 154 -9.55 -10.93 -4.69
CA ASP A 154 -10.92 -11.10 -5.18
C ASP A 154 -11.58 -9.76 -5.49
N ALA A 155 -11.08 -8.68 -4.90
CA ALA A 155 -11.59 -7.32 -5.06
C ALA A 155 -10.45 -6.29 -5.05
N VAL A 156 -10.68 -5.17 -5.72
CA VAL A 156 -9.72 -4.06 -5.83
C VAL A 156 -10.26 -2.89 -5.03
N PHE A 157 -9.94 -2.85 -3.74
CA PHE A 157 -10.34 -1.84 -2.77
C PHE A 157 -9.60 -2.09 -1.44
N PHE A 158 -9.68 -1.14 -0.50
CA PHE A 158 -8.86 -1.16 0.72
C PHE A 158 -8.91 -2.48 1.53
N PRO A 159 -10.07 -3.11 1.81
CA PRO A 159 -10.13 -4.38 2.54
C PRO A 159 -9.38 -5.56 1.91
N ASP A 160 -9.13 -5.50 0.61
CA ASP A 160 -8.42 -6.55 -0.15
C ASP A 160 -7.19 -5.96 -0.85
N MET A 161 -7.20 -5.78 -2.17
CA MET A 161 -6.08 -5.21 -2.91
C MET A 161 -6.30 -3.72 -3.16
N GLY A 162 -6.06 -2.88 -2.16
CA GLY A 162 -6.25 -1.42 -2.31
C GLY A 162 -5.31 -0.52 -1.51
N HIS A 163 -4.41 -1.10 -0.72
CA HIS A 163 -3.34 -0.37 -0.03
C HIS A 163 -1.98 -0.92 -0.49
N SER A 164 -0.98 -0.05 -0.56
CA SER A 164 0.37 -0.45 -0.99
C SER A 164 1.48 0.20 -0.19
N HIS A 165 2.60 -0.49 -0.16
CA HIS A 165 3.89 -0.03 0.30
C HIS A 165 4.89 -0.11 -0.86
N LEU A 166 6.07 0.49 -0.67
CA LEU A 166 7.16 0.36 -1.64
C LEU A 166 8.32 -0.41 -1.01
N LEU A 167 8.82 -1.40 -1.74
CA LEU A 167 10.08 -2.06 -1.43
C LEU A 167 11.15 -1.41 -2.30
N VAL A 168 11.98 -0.58 -1.67
CA VAL A 168 13.09 0.10 -2.32
C VAL A 168 14.36 -0.68 -2.02
N PRO A 169 15.13 -1.18 -3.01
CA PRO A 169 16.39 -1.87 -2.72
C PRO A 169 17.29 -1.01 -1.82
N ASP A 170 17.84 -1.57 -0.74
CA ASP A 170 18.61 -0.80 0.25
C ASP A 170 19.76 0.00 -0.39
N ALA A 171 20.50 -0.66 -1.28
CA ALA A 171 21.60 -0.02 -2.01
C ALA A 171 21.13 1.14 -2.91
N LEU A 172 19.89 1.09 -3.42
CA LEU A 172 19.31 2.18 -4.21
C LEU A 172 18.83 3.31 -3.29
N TRP A 173 18.24 2.97 -2.14
CA TRP A 173 17.83 3.94 -1.12
C TRP A 173 19.01 4.79 -0.65
N GLU A 174 20.09 4.16 -0.19
CA GLU A 174 21.30 4.82 0.33
C GLU A 174 22.05 5.65 -0.73
N LYS A 175 21.97 5.24 -1.99
CA LYS A 175 22.65 5.90 -3.10
C LYS A 175 21.88 7.11 -3.62
N LYS A 176 20.54 7.09 -3.55
CA LYS A 176 19.67 8.04 -4.27
C LYS A 176 18.65 8.69 -3.35
N TYR A 177 17.74 7.91 -2.79
CA TYR A 177 16.50 8.46 -2.20
C TYR A 177 16.70 9.08 -0.82
N ASP A 178 17.59 8.55 0.00
CA ASP A 178 17.91 9.12 1.32
C ASP A 178 18.65 10.47 1.25
N LYS A 179 19.03 10.90 0.04
CA LYS A 179 19.72 12.18 -0.22
C LYS A 179 18.76 13.31 -0.58
N TYR A 180 17.48 13.03 -0.84
CA TYR A 180 16.51 14.09 -1.14
C TYR A 180 16.25 14.92 0.12
N PRO A 181 16.35 16.26 0.06
CA PRO A 181 15.90 17.10 1.16
C PRO A 181 14.38 16.99 1.31
N ALA A 182 13.88 17.23 2.53
CA ALA A 182 12.43 17.20 2.79
C ALA A 182 11.62 18.17 1.90
N SER A 183 12.23 19.25 1.43
CA SER A 183 11.60 20.19 0.48
C SER A 183 11.40 19.63 -0.93
N GLU A 184 12.09 18.54 -1.30
CA GLU A 184 11.99 17.89 -2.61
C GLU A 184 11.23 16.56 -2.52
N TYR A 185 10.39 16.38 -1.50
CA TYR A 185 9.67 15.13 -1.28
C TYR A 185 8.78 14.72 -2.46
N SER A 186 8.14 15.69 -3.15
CA SER A 186 7.39 15.40 -4.38
C SER A 186 8.26 14.79 -5.46
N ARG A 187 9.44 15.37 -5.68
CA ARG A 187 10.40 14.88 -6.67
C ARG A 187 10.93 13.50 -6.28
N MET A 188 11.18 13.26 -5.00
CA MET A 188 11.57 11.94 -4.50
C MET A 188 10.51 10.89 -4.85
N TYR A 189 9.22 11.19 -4.62
CA TYR A 189 8.12 10.30 -4.99
C TYR A 189 8.00 10.11 -6.50
N GLU A 190 8.12 11.17 -7.31
CA GLU A 190 8.13 11.05 -8.78
C GLU A 190 9.23 10.08 -9.23
N ASP A 191 10.44 10.24 -8.68
CA ASP A 191 11.59 9.41 -8.99
C ASP A 191 11.50 8.00 -8.41
N MET A 192 10.72 7.76 -7.36
CA MET A 192 10.44 6.42 -6.82
C MET A 192 9.37 5.70 -7.65
N LEU A 193 8.25 6.38 -7.91
CA LEU A 193 7.12 5.84 -8.67
C LEU A 193 7.43 5.67 -10.17
N GLY A 194 8.51 6.26 -10.65
CA GLY A 194 9.06 6.05 -11.99
C GLY A 194 10.22 5.05 -12.06
N ASP A 195 10.72 4.51 -10.94
CA ASP A 195 11.91 3.66 -10.94
C ASP A 195 11.56 2.18 -11.15
N PRO A 196 12.01 1.55 -12.24
CA PRO A 196 11.69 0.15 -12.54
C PRO A 196 12.37 -0.85 -11.58
N ALA A 197 13.30 -0.43 -10.73
CA ALA A 197 13.92 -1.27 -9.71
C ALA A 197 13.11 -1.36 -8.40
N ILE A 198 12.13 -0.46 -8.20
CA ILE A 198 11.26 -0.49 -7.02
C ILE A 198 10.12 -1.48 -7.25
N GLN A 199 9.73 -2.18 -6.18
CA GLN A 199 8.53 -3.01 -6.18
C GLN A 199 7.41 -2.32 -5.40
N ILE A 200 6.20 -2.44 -5.92
CA ILE A 200 4.98 -2.11 -5.18
C ILE A 200 4.57 -3.38 -4.45
N PHE A 201 4.43 -3.28 -3.14
CA PHE A 201 4.05 -4.38 -2.26
C PHE A 201 2.64 -4.15 -1.72
N TYR A 202 1.86 -5.23 -1.64
CA TYR A 202 0.46 -5.20 -1.23
C TYR A 202 0.22 -6.25 -0.15
N HIS A 203 -0.53 -5.84 0.87
CA HIS A 203 -1.26 -6.78 1.71
C HIS A 203 -2.66 -6.96 1.12
N THR A 204 -2.87 -8.06 0.42
CA THR A 204 -4.22 -8.50 0.03
C THR A 204 -4.90 -9.17 1.23
N ALA A 205 -6.21 -9.36 1.14
CA ALA A 205 -7.01 -9.96 2.22
C ALA A 205 -6.78 -9.27 3.58
N GLU A 206 -6.52 -7.95 3.59
CA GLU A 206 -6.14 -7.20 4.79
C GLU A 206 -7.22 -7.25 5.86
N GLN A 207 -8.48 -7.02 5.48
CA GLN A 207 -9.62 -7.07 6.40
C GLN A 207 -10.48 -8.33 6.22
N LEU A 208 -9.98 -9.32 5.47
CA LEU A 208 -10.63 -10.62 5.32
C LEU A 208 -10.36 -11.46 6.57
N LYS A 209 -11.43 -12.01 7.14
CA LYS A 209 -11.33 -12.96 8.24
C LYS A 209 -10.69 -14.26 7.74
N ILE A 210 -9.40 -14.42 8.02
CA ILE A 210 -8.61 -15.62 7.69
C ILE A 210 -8.24 -16.44 8.93
N LEU A 211 -8.48 -15.89 10.13
CA LEU A 211 -8.23 -16.55 11.41
C LEU A 211 -9.53 -16.70 12.21
N GLN A 212 -9.57 -17.75 13.02
CA GLN A 212 -10.53 -17.97 14.09
C GLN A 212 -9.76 -18.44 15.32
N ASP A 213 -9.90 -17.74 16.44
CA ASP A 213 -9.17 -18.04 17.68
C ASP A 213 -7.64 -18.13 17.47
N LYS A 214 -7.09 -17.19 16.67
CA LYS A 214 -5.69 -17.14 16.21
C LYS A 214 -5.22 -18.33 15.37
N GLN A 215 -6.11 -19.24 15.00
CA GLN A 215 -5.81 -20.35 14.10
C GLN A 215 -6.32 -20.08 12.69
N PRO A 216 -5.61 -20.51 11.64
CA PRO A 216 -6.12 -20.43 10.28
C PRO A 216 -7.48 -21.13 10.14
N ILE A 217 -8.44 -20.47 9.50
CA ILE A 217 -9.74 -21.09 9.20
C ILE A 217 -9.50 -22.23 8.20
N ASN A 218 -9.99 -23.43 8.51
CA ASN A 218 -9.83 -24.63 7.68
C ASN A 218 -10.79 -24.64 6.48
N ASP A 219 -10.65 -23.63 5.63
CA ASP A 219 -11.28 -23.51 4.32
C ASP A 219 -10.19 -23.39 3.26
N ALA A 220 -10.28 -24.17 2.18
CA ALA A 220 -9.21 -24.26 1.19
C ALA A 220 -8.91 -22.91 0.51
N GLN A 221 -9.94 -22.11 0.25
CA GLN A 221 -9.79 -20.79 -0.35
C GLN A 221 -9.14 -19.83 0.65
N LEU A 222 -9.59 -19.80 1.90
CA LEU A 222 -9.02 -18.92 2.93
C LEU A 222 -7.58 -19.28 3.28
N LEU A 223 -7.23 -20.57 3.32
CA LEU A 223 -5.85 -21.02 3.50
C LEU A 223 -4.96 -20.59 2.34
N PHE A 224 -5.45 -20.70 1.10
CA PHE A 224 -4.74 -20.20 -0.07
C PHE A 224 -4.56 -18.68 0.00
N ARG A 225 -5.60 -17.93 0.36
CA ARG A 225 -5.52 -16.47 0.54
C ARG A 225 -4.50 -16.08 1.59
N ARG A 226 -4.55 -16.68 2.79
CA ARG A 226 -3.56 -16.44 3.85
C ARG A 226 -2.13 -16.68 3.36
N ALA A 227 -1.89 -17.79 2.66
CA ALA A 227 -0.55 -18.15 2.18
C ALA A 227 -0.01 -17.21 1.08
N ASN A 228 -0.89 -16.54 0.33
CA ASN A 228 -0.52 -15.70 -0.80
C ASN A 228 -0.85 -14.21 -0.59
N ARG A 229 -1.10 -13.80 0.65
CA ARG A 229 -1.66 -12.47 0.91
C ARG A 229 -0.68 -11.32 0.69
N ASN A 230 0.62 -11.57 0.81
CA ASN A 230 1.65 -10.55 0.59
C ASN A 230 2.23 -10.73 -0.80
N ILE A 231 1.93 -9.80 -1.70
CA ILE A 231 2.42 -9.85 -3.07
C ILE A 231 3.20 -8.58 -3.40
N ALA A 232 4.21 -8.69 -4.23
CA ALA A 232 4.88 -7.52 -4.79
C ALA A 232 5.16 -7.68 -6.28
N GLY A 233 5.27 -6.56 -6.99
CA GLY A 233 5.68 -6.54 -8.40
C GLY A 233 6.45 -5.27 -8.72
N PHE A 234 7.36 -5.35 -9.69
CA PHE A 234 8.15 -4.20 -10.13
C PHE A 234 7.31 -3.15 -10.84
N ILE A 235 7.75 -1.89 -10.85
CA ILE A 235 7.14 -0.83 -11.66
C ILE A 235 7.54 -1.00 -13.14
N LYS A 236 7.01 -2.05 -13.78
CA LYS A 236 7.22 -2.37 -15.19
C LYS A 236 5.93 -2.92 -15.82
N PRO A 237 5.68 -2.66 -17.12
CA PRO A 237 4.46 -3.14 -17.78
C PRO A 237 4.31 -4.67 -17.85
N ASP A 238 5.43 -5.39 -17.82
CA ASP A 238 5.53 -6.85 -17.92
C ASP A 238 5.86 -7.52 -16.58
N ALA A 239 5.71 -6.81 -15.46
CA ALA A 239 6.04 -7.33 -14.14
C ALA A 239 5.20 -8.57 -13.79
N GLU A 240 5.88 -9.57 -13.23
CA GLU A 240 5.26 -10.68 -12.52
C GLU A 240 5.09 -10.33 -11.04
N LEU A 241 4.20 -11.06 -10.37
CA LEU A 241 3.98 -10.95 -8.93
C LEU A 241 4.79 -12.01 -8.18
N PHE A 242 5.46 -11.57 -7.13
CA PHE A 242 6.17 -12.41 -6.17
C PHE A 242 5.34 -12.52 -4.89
N VAL A 243 5.29 -13.71 -4.30
CA VAL A 243 4.62 -13.93 -3.01
C VAL A 243 5.67 -13.93 -1.91
N TYR A 244 5.42 -13.14 -0.87
CA TYR A 244 6.21 -13.13 0.37
C TYR A 244 5.43 -13.79 1.50
N GLN A 245 6.13 -14.52 2.35
CA GLN A 245 5.52 -15.23 3.48
C GLN A 245 6.27 -14.89 4.77
N ASN A 246 5.51 -14.75 5.84
CA ASN A 246 6.00 -14.65 7.21
C ASN A 246 5.30 -15.72 8.06
N PRO A 247 5.83 -16.95 8.12
CA PRO A 247 5.20 -18.04 8.86
C PRO A 247 5.13 -17.80 10.38
N GLU A 248 5.91 -16.85 10.91
CA GLU A 248 5.89 -16.47 12.33
C GLU A 248 4.69 -15.58 12.70
N SER A 249 4.06 -14.94 11.70
CA SER A 249 2.82 -14.18 11.88
C SER A 249 1.61 -15.10 11.78
N ASP A 250 0.71 -15.05 12.76
CA ASP A 250 -0.57 -15.81 12.74
C ASP A 250 -1.31 -15.57 11.42
N ALA A 251 -1.41 -14.30 11.00
CA ALA A 251 -2.07 -13.88 9.77
C ALA A 251 -1.17 -13.96 8.52
N ASN A 252 0.08 -14.45 8.65
CA ASN A 252 1.11 -14.43 7.61
C ASN A 252 1.45 -13.00 7.12
N THR A 253 1.35 -11.97 7.96
CA THR A 253 1.68 -10.58 7.58
C THR A 253 3.19 -10.36 7.50
N VAL A 254 3.68 -9.84 6.37
CA VAL A 254 5.10 -9.51 6.16
C VAL A 254 5.32 -8.02 6.41
N HIS A 255 6.09 -7.64 7.44
CA HIS A 255 6.36 -6.23 7.78
C HIS A 255 7.70 -5.70 7.26
N GLU A 256 8.56 -6.60 6.78
CA GLU A 256 9.88 -6.28 6.26
C GLU A 256 10.32 -7.32 5.21
N VAL A 257 11.20 -6.91 4.30
CA VAL A 257 11.78 -7.80 3.29
C VAL A 257 13.30 -7.57 3.26
N PRO A 258 14.13 -8.58 3.58
CA PRO A 258 15.58 -8.42 3.58
C PRO A 258 16.12 -7.89 2.25
N GLY A 259 17.03 -6.90 2.33
CA GLY A 259 17.62 -6.23 1.16
C GLY A 259 16.77 -5.09 0.58
N TYR A 260 15.64 -4.77 1.22
CA TYR A 260 14.77 -3.66 0.85
C TYR A 260 14.48 -2.76 2.04
N ARG A 261 14.53 -1.46 1.79
CA ARG A 261 13.95 -0.43 2.63
C ARG A 261 12.44 -0.48 2.48
N TRP A 262 11.77 -0.80 3.58
CA TRP A 262 10.32 -0.69 3.66
C TRP A 262 9.89 0.78 3.70
N TRP A 263 9.11 1.18 2.71
CA TRP A 263 8.50 2.50 2.66
C TRP A 263 6.99 2.38 2.83
N GLY A 264 6.54 2.61 4.07
CA GLY A 264 5.14 2.42 4.45
C GLY A 264 4.16 3.36 3.74
N ALA A 265 4.61 4.54 3.33
CA ALA A 265 3.82 5.55 2.64
C ALA A 265 3.80 5.31 1.12
N GLY A 266 3.18 4.22 0.67
CA GLY A 266 2.96 3.96 -0.75
C GLY A 266 1.82 4.80 -1.31
N PHE A 267 0.75 4.14 -1.70
CA PHE A 267 -0.49 4.77 -2.18
C PHE A 267 -1.67 3.82 -2.02
N ASN A 268 -2.86 4.39 -2.02
CA ASN A 268 -4.12 3.67 -2.05
C ASN A 268 -4.69 3.65 -3.47
N PHE A 269 -5.42 2.60 -3.78
CA PHE A 269 -6.20 2.50 -5.00
C PHE A 269 -7.49 1.73 -4.73
N SER A 270 -8.55 2.09 -5.43
CA SER A 270 -9.85 1.48 -5.25
C SER A 270 -10.60 1.47 -6.56
N ALA A 271 -11.23 0.34 -6.87
CA ALA A 271 -12.12 0.27 -8.01
C ALA A 271 -13.33 1.16 -7.77
N GLN A 272 -13.68 1.91 -8.80
CA GLN A 272 -14.81 2.83 -8.77
C GLN A 272 -15.30 2.99 -10.22
N LYS A 273 -16.62 2.94 -10.43
CA LYS A 273 -17.22 2.90 -11.79
C LYS A 273 -16.87 4.07 -12.71
N ASP A 274 -16.52 5.22 -12.14
CA ASP A 274 -16.11 6.46 -12.80
C ASP A 274 -14.59 6.75 -12.62
N GLY A 275 -13.84 5.74 -12.15
CA GLY A 275 -12.41 5.81 -11.81
C GLY A 275 -11.50 6.21 -12.97
N CYS A 276 -10.37 6.83 -12.72
CA CYS A 276 -9.47 7.35 -13.75
C CYS A 276 -8.91 6.28 -14.71
N PHE A 277 -8.56 5.11 -14.19
CA PHE A 277 -7.79 4.09 -14.91
C PHE A 277 -8.58 2.80 -15.09
N THR A 278 -8.30 2.01 -16.13
CA THR A 278 -9.01 0.76 -16.40
C THR A 278 -8.20 -0.50 -16.04
N TYR A 279 -8.91 -1.59 -15.75
CA TYR A 279 -8.36 -2.96 -15.72
C TYR A 279 -9.43 -3.96 -16.18
N VAL A 280 -9.01 -5.16 -16.60
CA VAL A 280 -9.91 -6.20 -17.09
C VAL A 280 -10.00 -7.36 -16.10
N ARG A 281 -11.22 -7.75 -15.73
CA ARG A 281 -11.49 -8.95 -14.93
C ARG A 281 -12.58 -9.77 -15.62
N LYS A 282 -12.28 -11.04 -15.92
CA LYS A 282 -13.25 -11.98 -16.53
C LYS A 282 -13.95 -11.40 -17.77
N GLY A 283 -13.21 -10.70 -18.63
CA GLY A 283 -13.72 -10.10 -19.86
C GLY A 283 -14.52 -8.79 -19.68
N ARG A 284 -14.68 -8.29 -18.45
CA ARG A 284 -15.30 -6.99 -18.16
C ARG A 284 -14.23 -5.96 -17.83
N THR A 285 -14.38 -4.76 -18.37
CA THR A 285 -13.58 -3.59 -18.01
C THR A 285 -14.14 -2.95 -16.73
N TYR A 286 -13.27 -2.78 -15.76
CA TYR A 286 -13.51 -2.03 -14.53
C TYR A 286 -12.65 -0.78 -14.53
N ARG A 287 -12.97 0.16 -13.64
CA ARG A 287 -12.23 1.40 -13.45
C ARG A 287 -11.74 1.53 -12.00
N PHE A 288 -10.66 2.26 -11.78
CA PHE A 288 -10.07 2.49 -10.45
C PHE A 288 -9.38 3.86 -10.35
N ASP A 289 -9.24 4.32 -9.11
CA ASP A 289 -8.51 5.53 -8.74
C ASP A 289 -7.23 5.21 -7.98
N ILE A 290 -6.31 6.18 -7.92
CA ILE A 290 -5.05 6.12 -7.15
C ILE A 290 -4.96 7.37 -6.29
N SER A 291 -4.49 7.28 -5.05
CA SER A 291 -4.24 8.42 -4.15
C SER A 291 -3.01 8.18 -3.28
N LEU A 292 -2.22 9.22 -3.01
CA LEU A 292 -1.13 9.18 -2.00
C LEU A 292 -1.64 9.27 -0.55
N HIS A 293 -2.96 9.35 -0.36
CA HIS A 293 -3.57 9.53 0.95
C HIS A 293 -4.21 8.23 1.37
N ASP A 294 -4.05 7.90 2.64
CA ASP A 294 -4.92 6.93 3.29
C ASP A 294 -6.35 7.43 3.31
N LEU A 295 -7.28 6.49 3.45
CA LEU A 295 -8.68 6.81 3.59
C LEU A 295 -8.85 7.78 4.78
N PRO A 296 -9.54 8.91 4.63
CA PRO A 296 -9.72 9.83 5.74
C PRO A 296 -10.75 9.30 6.74
N MET A 297 -10.69 9.85 7.95
CA MET A 297 -11.78 9.74 8.90
C MET A 297 -12.98 10.57 8.45
N LYS A 298 -14.18 10.06 8.72
CA LYS A 298 -15.39 10.84 8.45
C LYS A 298 -15.43 12.03 9.43
N PRO A 299 -15.63 13.27 8.95
CA PRO A 299 -15.74 14.42 9.84
C PRO A 299 -16.84 14.18 10.90
N GLY A 300 -16.47 14.29 12.18
CA GLY A 300 -17.39 14.09 13.30
C GLY A 300 -17.60 12.64 13.76
N SER A 301 -17.01 11.63 13.09
CA SER A 301 -16.91 10.29 13.69
C SER A 301 -15.72 10.27 14.63
N GLY A 302 -15.95 10.27 15.94
CA GLY A 302 -14.89 10.21 16.96
C GLY A 302 -14.26 8.82 17.14
N GLU A 303 -14.45 7.92 16.19
CA GLU A 303 -13.95 6.54 16.26
C GLU A 303 -12.65 6.45 15.48
N ASP A 304 -11.56 6.19 16.21
CA ASP A 304 -10.27 5.79 15.65
C ASP A 304 -10.27 4.29 15.36
N TRP A 305 -9.54 3.84 14.34
CA TRP A 305 -9.35 2.41 14.06
C TRP A 305 -8.33 1.85 15.04
N GLN A 306 -8.75 1.63 16.29
CA GLN A 306 -7.99 0.90 17.30
C GLN A 306 -8.77 -0.33 17.75
#